data_AF-A0ABD4UET1-F1
#
_entry.id   AF-A0ABD4UET1-F1
#
_cell.length_a   1.000
_cell.length_b   1.000
_cell.length_c   1.000
_cell.angle_alpha   90.00
_cell.angle_beta   90.00
_cell.angle_gamma   90.00
#
_symmetry.space_group_name_H-M   'P 1'
#
loop_
_entity.id
_entity.type
_entity.pdbx_description
1 polymer ?
#
loop_
_entity_poly.entity_id
_entity_poly.type
_entity_poly.pdbx_seq_one_letter_code
_entity_poly.pdbx_strand_id
1 'polypeptide(L)'
;MKKRFECGHSGLGKFCHRCANEARPALMAAKAAESRRVRHAEAVAMAAAEVAARRAAIADESRRAAEKAAAHRSKLVAAAANAPIDLSPAMHLPAVLERALEVLGRLKQGAHPLTLGGKMLTSRRGDFSIPLGLRYRLLVDAASLKPLKFLSHENYNLLV
;
A
#
# COMPACT_ATOMS: atom_id res chain seq x y z
N MET A 1 -73.41 -40.21 8.35
CA MET A 1 -73.16 -40.68 6.96
C MET A 1 -71.95 -39.97 6.39
N LYS A 2 -71.02 -40.68 5.73
CA LYS A 2 -69.86 -40.08 5.05
C LYS A 2 -70.31 -39.40 3.75
N LYS A 3 -69.78 -38.21 3.45
CA LYS A 3 -70.04 -37.48 2.19
C LYS A 3 -68.86 -37.72 1.24
N ARG A 4 -69.10 -37.71 -0.07
CA ARG A 4 -68.05 -37.74 -1.10
C ARG A 4 -67.75 -36.31 -1.53
N PHE A 5 -66.48 -35.90 -1.47
CA PHE A 5 -66.03 -34.58 -1.89
C PHE A 5 -65.83 -34.53 -3.41
N GLU A 6 -65.83 -33.33 -4.00
CA GLU A 6 -65.61 -33.10 -5.44
C GLU A 6 -64.25 -33.65 -5.93
N CYS A 7 -63.26 -33.71 -5.04
CA CYS A 7 -61.97 -34.34 -5.28
C CYS A 7 -62.02 -35.89 -5.29
N GLY A 8 -63.21 -36.51 -5.21
CA GLY A 8 -63.43 -37.96 -5.29
C GLY A 8 -63.28 -38.75 -3.98
N HIS A 9 -62.69 -38.15 -2.94
CA HIS A 9 -62.47 -38.76 -1.62
C HIS A 9 -63.72 -38.72 -0.72
N SER A 10 -63.84 -39.65 0.23
CA SER A 10 -64.97 -39.70 1.18
C SER A 10 -64.56 -39.28 2.60
N GLY A 11 -65.40 -38.51 3.29
CA GLY A 11 -65.14 -38.10 4.67
C GLY A 11 -66.32 -37.44 5.39
N LEU A 12 -66.09 -36.99 6.63
CA LEU A 12 -67.10 -36.39 7.51
C LEU A 12 -66.85 -34.89 7.77
N GLY A 13 -65.72 -34.35 7.30
CA GLY A 13 -65.29 -32.97 7.56
C GLY A 13 -65.93 -31.93 6.63
N LYS A 14 -65.65 -30.65 6.91
CA LYS A 14 -66.04 -29.52 6.04
C LYS A 14 -65.19 -29.45 4.75
N PHE A 15 -64.00 -30.05 4.74
CA PHE A 15 -63.10 -30.12 3.60
C PHE A 15 -62.39 -31.48 3.54
N CYS A 16 -61.82 -31.82 2.38
CA CYS A 16 -61.06 -33.05 2.22
C CYS A 16 -59.67 -32.95 2.87
N HIS A 17 -59.50 -33.61 4.01
CA HIS A 17 -58.20 -33.66 4.72
C HIS A 17 -57.09 -34.36 3.93
N ARG A 18 -57.42 -35.31 3.04
CA ARG A 18 -56.43 -36.04 2.23
C ARG A 18 -55.77 -35.11 1.22
N CYS A 19 -56.55 -34.37 0.43
CA CYS A 19 -56.04 -33.35 -0.48
C CYS A 19 -55.29 -32.23 0.27
N ALA A 20 -55.79 -31.81 1.44
CA ALA A 20 -55.08 -30.83 2.26
C ALA A 20 -53.71 -31.36 2.74
N ASN A 21 -53.61 -32.63 3.14
CA ASN A 21 -52.34 -33.24 3.52
C ASN A 21 -51.40 -33.46 2.33
N GLU A 22 -51.91 -33.77 1.15
CA GLU A 22 -51.10 -33.92 -0.07
C GLU A 22 -50.53 -32.58 -0.54
N ALA A 23 -51.26 -31.47 -0.38
CA ALA A 23 -50.80 -30.13 -0.72
C ALA A 23 -49.81 -29.53 0.31
N ARG A 24 -49.87 -29.96 1.58
CA ARG A 24 -49.04 -29.41 2.68
C ARG A 24 -47.53 -29.52 2.43
N PRO A 25 -46.96 -30.65 1.98
CA PRO A 25 -45.53 -30.75 1.67
C PRO A 25 -45.06 -29.72 0.65
N ALA A 26 -45.81 -29.50 -0.44
CA ALA A 26 -45.46 -28.53 -1.47
C ALA A 26 -45.51 -27.08 -0.92
N LEU A 27 -46.55 -26.74 -0.16
CA LEU A 27 -46.68 -25.44 0.52
C LEU A 27 -45.55 -25.20 1.53
N MET A 28 -45.20 -26.21 2.33
CA MET A 28 -44.09 -26.11 3.29
C MET A 28 -42.73 -26.00 2.58
N ALA A 29 -42.53 -26.74 1.50
CA ALA A 29 -41.31 -26.66 0.69
C ALA A 29 -41.16 -25.28 0.03
N ALA A 30 -42.24 -24.68 -0.47
CA ALA A 30 -42.25 -23.33 -1.03
C ALA A 30 -41.87 -22.28 0.03
N LYS A 31 -42.50 -22.34 1.21
CA LYS A 31 -42.17 -21.44 2.35
C LYS A 31 -40.72 -21.61 2.81
N ALA A 32 -40.23 -22.84 2.86
CA ALA A 32 -38.84 -23.13 3.23
C ALA A 32 -37.85 -22.61 2.17
N ALA A 33 -38.18 -22.73 0.88
CA ALA A 33 -37.38 -22.18 -0.21
C ALA A 33 -37.33 -20.65 -0.16
N GLU A 34 -38.47 -19.99 0.07
CA GLU A 34 -38.54 -18.55 0.26
C GLU A 34 -37.70 -18.09 1.46
N SER A 35 -37.88 -18.74 2.62
CA SER A 35 -37.09 -18.43 3.83
C SER A 35 -35.58 -18.60 3.59
N ARG A 36 -35.17 -19.65 2.85
CA ARG A 36 -33.77 -19.85 2.46
C ARG A 36 -33.26 -18.76 1.54
N ARG A 37 -34.06 -18.30 0.58
CA ARG A 37 -33.69 -17.20 -0.32
C ARG A 37 -33.49 -15.89 0.43
N VAL A 38 -34.40 -15.56 1.35
CA VAL A 38 -34.27 -14.36 2.21
C VAL A 38 -32.99 -14.42 3.03
N ARG A 39 -32.76 -15.52 3.77
CA ARG A 39 -31.53 -15.70 4.56
C ARG A 39 -30.26 -15.63 3.73
N HIS A 40 -30.27 -16.22 2.53
CA HIS A 40 -29.14 -16.15 1.62
C HIS A 40 -28.90 -14.73 1.12
N ALA A 41 -29.96 -14.00 0.74
CA ALA A 41 -29.85 -12.61 0.32
C ALA A 41 -29.31 -11.70 1.45
N GLU A 42 -29.80 -11.89 2.68
CA GLU A 42 -29.30 -11.18 3.86
C GLU A 42 -27.81 -11.49 4.12
N ALA A 43 -27.42 -12.77 4.08
CA ALA A 43 -26.03 -13.18 4.26
C ALA A 43 -25.10 -12.59 3.18
N VAL A 44 -25.54 -12.58 1.92
CA VAL A 44 -24.80 -11.96 0.81
C VAL A 44 -24.68 -10.45 0.99
N ALA A 45 -25.73 -9.77 1.43
CA ALA A 45 -25.71 -8.33 1.69
C ALA A 45 -24.73 -7.99 2.83
N MET A 46 -24.75 -8.77 3.92
CA MET A 46 -23.81 -8.60 5.04
C MET A 46 -22.35 -8.82 4.59
N ALA A 47 -22.08 -9.89 3.83
CA ALA A 47 -20.75 -10.16 3.30
C ALA A 47 -20.28 -9.04 2.35
N ALA A 48 -21.17 -8.52 1.50
CA ALA A 48 -20.85 -7.40 0.61
C ALA A 48 -20.53 -6.11 1.39
N ALA A 49 -21.28 -5.81 2.45
CA ALA A 49 -21.03 -4.67 3.32
C ALA A 49 -19.68 -4.79 4.05
N GLU A 50 -19.33 -5.98 4.53
CA GLU A 50 -18.02 -6.22 5.15
C GLU A 50 -16.87 -6.01 4.15
N VAL A 51 -16.99 -6.55 2.93
CA VAL A 51 -15.99 -6.35 1.87
C VAL A 51 -15.85 -4.88 1.51
N ALA A 52 -16.95 -4.14 1.42
CA ALA A 52 -16.93 -2.69 1.18
C ALA A 52 -16.21 -1.93 2.30
N ALA A 53 -16.49 -2.27 3.56
CA ALA A 53 -15.83 -1.66 4.72
C ALA A 53 -14.31 -1.92 4.72
N ARG A 54 -13.88 -3.17 4.44
CA ARG A 54 -12.45 -3.51 4.33
C ARG A 54 -11.75 -2.73 3.22
N ARG A 55 -12.38 -2.60 2.04
CA ARG A 55 -11.84 -1.80 0.92
C ARG A 55 -11.71 -0.32 1.28
N ALA A 56 -12.70 0.24 1.97
CA ALA A 56 -12.66 1.63 2.42
C ALA A 56 -11.52 1.86 3.42
N ALA A 57 -11.28 0.92 4.34
CA ALA A 57 -10.17 0.99 5.29
C ALA A 57 -8.79 0.96 4.59
N ILE A 58 -8.60 0.03 3.64
CA ILE A 58 -7.36 -0.06 2.84
C ILE A 58 -7.12 1.25 2.06
N ALA A 59 -8.18 1.85 1.50
CA ALA A 59 -8.09 3.09 0.75
C ALA A 59 -7.72 4.30 1.65
N ASP A 60 -8.30 4.38 2.85
CA ASP A 60 -7.93 5.41 3.84
C ASP A 60 -6.49 5.26 4.31
N GLU A 61 -6.04 4.04 4.60
CA GLU A 61 -4.65 3.77 4.97
C GLU A 61 -3.68 4.16 3.85
N SER A 62 -3.98 3.78 2.61
CA SER A 62 -3.18 4.13 1.43
C SER A 62 -3.09 5.65 1.22
N ARG A 63 -4.21 6.37 1.41
CA ARG A 63 -4.24 7.84 1.34
C ARG A 63 -3.34 8.46 2.42
N ARG A 64 -3.47 8.04 3.68
CA ARG A 64 -2.62 8.53 4.78
C ARG A 64 -1.15 8.24 4.54
N ALA A 65 -0.82 7.06 3.99
CA ALA A 65 0.55 6.72 3.63
C ALA A 65 1.10 7.62 2.52
N ALA A 66 0.30 7.91 1.48
CA ALA A 66 0.67 8.81 0.40
C ALA A 66 0.89 10.25 0.88
N GLU A 67 0.01 10.77 1.74
CA GLU A 67 0.15 12.09 2.37
C GLU A 67 1.43 12.18 3.21
N LYS A 68 1.71 11.17 4.04
CA LYS A 68 2.96 11.09 4.82
C LYS A 68 4.19 11.05 3.91
N ALA A 69 4.16 10.24 2.85
CA ALA A 69 5.26 10.15 1.90
C ALA A 69 5.48 11.47 1.13
N ALA A 70 4.41 12.17 0.77
CA ALA A 70 4.48 13.49 0.13
C ALA A 70 5.05 14.55 1.07
N ALA A 71 4.55 14.60 2.32
CA ALA A 71 5.06 15.51 3.35
C ALA A 71 6.54 15.25 3.67
N HIS A 72 6.92 13.97 3.79
CA HIS A 72 8.31 13.56 3.99
C HIS A 72 9.20 13.98 2.83
N ARG A 73 8.78 13.75 1.59
CA ARG A 73 9.50 14.21 0.40
C ARG A 73 9.66 15.73 0.37
N SER A 74 8.60 16.48 0.67
CA SER A 74 8.63 17.94 0.72
C SER A 74 9.67 18.45 1.75
N LYS A 75 9.71 17.84 2.94
CA LYS A 75 10.73 18.15 3.96
C LYS A 75 12.14 17.89 3.47
N LEU A 76 12.40 16.75 2.84
CA LEU A 76 13.71 16.41 2.29
C LEU A 76 14.14 17.37 1.18
N VAL A 77 13.22 17.74 0.30
CA VAL A 77 13.48 18.71 -0.77
C VAL A 77 13.82 20.10 -0.19
N ALA A 78 13.09 20.55 0.83
CA ALA A 78 13.39 21.81 1.51
C ALA A 78 14.77 21.77 2.22
N ALA A 79 15.13 20.65 2.84
CA ALA A 79 16.46 20.47 3.42
C ALA A 79 17.56 20.45 2.35
N ALA A 80 17.32 19.77 1.23
CA ALA A 80 18.24 19.70 0.10
C ALA A 80 18.49 21.07 -0.55
N ALA A 81 17.48 21.94 -0.61
CA ALA A 81 17.63 23.31 -1.11
C ALA A 81 18.59 24.17 -0.27
N ASN A 82 18.79 23.82 1.01
CA ASN A 82 19.71 24.50 1.92
C ASN A 82 21.07 23.80 2.04
N ALA A 83 21.32 22.76 1.23
CA ALA A 83 22.57 22.02 1.27
C ALA A 83 23.73 22.84 0.69
N PRO A 84 24.98 22.61 1.13
CA PRO A 84 26.16 23.30 0.60
C PRO A 84 26.51 22.95 -0.86
N ILE A 85 25.82 21.97 -1.45
CA ILE A 85 26.02 21.52 -2.82
C ILE A 85 24.66 21.24 -3.48
N ASP A 86 24.62 21.29 -4.81
CA ASP A 86 23.41 20.97 -5.57
C ASP A 86 23.08 19.47 -5.50
N LEU A 87 21.89 19.15 -4.98
CA LEU A 87 21.33 17.80 -4.90
C LEU A 87 20.12 17.61 -5.84
N SER A 88 19.85 18.57 -6.71
CA SER A 88 18.72 18.55 -7.66
C SER A 88 18.57 17.23 -8.44
N PRO A 89 19.65 16.57 -8.90
CA PRO A 89 19.52 15.31 -9.64
C PRO A 89 18.88 14.15 -8.87
N ALA A 90 18.76 14.25 -7.54
CA ALA A 90 18.14 13.24 -6.69
C ALA A 90 16.84 13.71 -5.99
N MET A 91 16.28 14.86 -6.35
CA MET A 91 15.07 15.42 -5.71
C MET A 91 13.86 14.46 -5.68
N HIS A 92 13.78 13.56 -6.66
CA HIS A 92 12.70 12.58 -6.79
C HIS A 92 12.96 11.28 -6.00
N LEU A 93 14.12 11.15 -5.35
CA LEU A 93 14.60 9.93 -4.67
C LEU A 93 14.82 10.19 -3.16
N PRO A 94 13.81 10.00 -2.31
CA PRO A 94 13.89 10.28 -0.87
C PRO A 94 15.07 9.60 -0.18
N ALA A 95 15.29 8.31 -0.44
CA ALA A 95 16.37 7.55 0.20
C ALA A 95 17.78 8.09 -0.14
N VAL A 96 17.97 8.60 -1.36
CA VAL A 96 19.25 9.19 -1.78
C VAL A 96 19.44 10.56 -1.12
N LEU A 97 18.38 11.38 -1.04
CA LEU A 97 18.43 12.68 -0.35
C LEU A 97 18.71 12.51 1.15
N GLU A 98 18.05 11.56 1.81
CA GLU A 98 18.30 11.24 3.22
C GLU A 98 19.77 10.92 3.45
N ARG A 99 20.32 10.00 2.66
CA ARG A 99 21.72 9.61 2.79
C ARG A 99 22.67 10.77 2.47
N ALA A 100 22.36 11.58 1.45
CA ALA A 100 23.15 12.75 1.10
C ALA A 100 23.18 13.76 2.25
N LEU A 101 22.02 14.11 2.81
CA LEU A 101 21.90 15.06 3.91
C LEU A 101 22.57 14.54 5.19
N GLU A 102 22.46 13.25 5.49
CA GLU A 102 23.17 12.60 6.60
C GLU A 102 24.69 12.76 6.43
N VAL A 103 25.23 12.38 5.26
CA VAL A 103 26.66 12.47 4.96
C VAL A 103 27.14 13.92 5.04
N LEU A 104 26.41 14.88 4.47
CA LEU A 104 26.75 16.30 4.53
C LEU A 104 26.75 16.84 5.97
N GLY A 105 25.77 16.43 6.79
CA GLY A 105 25.71 16.77 8.21
C GLY A 105 26.91 16.23 8.99
N ARG A 106 27.30 14.98 8.72
CA ARG A 106 28.47 14.35 9.37
C ARG A 106 29.79 14.97 8.92
N LEU A 107 29.94 15.29 7.63
CA LEU A 107 31.10 16.03 7.12
C LEU A 107 31.20 17.42 7.80
N LYS A 108 30.07 18.12 7.97
CA LYS A 108 30.03 19.40 8.69
C LYS A 108 30.47 19.28 10.15
N GLN A 109 30.24 18.12 10.78
CA GLN A 109 30.72 17.80 12.14
C GLN A 109 32.18 17.34 12.18
N GLY A 110 32.87 17.27 11.04
CA GLY A 110 34.28 16.85 10.95
C GLY A 110 34.49 15.35 10.77
N ALA A 111 33.45 14.57 10.45
CA ALA A 111 33.63 13.16 10.14
C ALA A 111 34.49 12.97 8.88
N HIS A 112 35.46 12.06 8.92
CA HIS A 112 36.33 11.79 7.78
C HIS A 112 35.59 10.98 6.69
N PRO A 113 35.73 11.27 5.38
CA PRO A 113 35.02 10.60 4.29
C PRO A 113 35.09 9.06 4.29
N LEU A 114 36.24 8.49 4.66
CA LEU A 114 36.41 7.03 4.75
C LEU A 114 35.47 6.38 5.79
N THR A 115 35.15 7.09 6.89
CA THR A 115 34.22 6.60 7.92
C THR A 115 32.77 6.59 7.44
N LEU A 116 32.48 7.29 6.34
CA LEU A 116 31.16 7.39 5.73
C LEU A 116 31.00 6.40 4.56
N GLY A 117 31.95 5.48 4.39
CA GLY A 117 32.00 4.52 3.28
C GLY A 117 32.67 5.07 2.02
N GLY A 118 33.36 6.21 2.14
CA GLY A 118 34.11 6.82 1.05
C GLY A 118 35.30 5.98 0.59
N LYS A 119 35.66 6.13 -0.68
CA LYS A 119 36.88 5.58 -1.28
C LYS A 119 37.74 6.72 -1.80
N MET A 120 39.04 6.65 -1.54
CA MET A 120 40.00 7.61 -2.07
C MET A 120 40.23 7.36 -3.56
N LEU A 121 40.27 8.42 -4.36
CA LEU A 121 40.46 8.39 -5.80
C LEU A 121 41.90 8.72 -6.14
N THR A 122 42.60 7.77 -6.74
CA THR A 122 43.99 7.96 -7.18
C THR A 122 44.08 8.89 -8.39
N SER A 123 43.09 8.87 -9.29
CA SER A 123 43.07 9.71 -10.50
C SER A 123 42.80 11.19 -10.23
N ARG A 124 42.27 11.56 -9.05
CA ARG A 124 41.77 12.91 -8.77
C ARG A 124 42.38 13.53 -7.51
N ARG A 125 43.70 13.72 -7.50
CA ARG A 125 44.45 14.36 -6.38
C ARG A 125 44.20 13.75 -4.99
N GLY A 126 43.70 12.51 -4.91
CA GLY A 126 43.35 11.88 -3.64
C GLY A 126 41.95 12.24 -3.11
N ASP A 127 41.09 12.90 -3.89
CA ASP A 127 39.71 13.20 -3.50
C ASP A 127 38.94 11.93 -3.09
N PHE A 128 37.89 12.08 -2.28
CA PHE A 128 37.08 10.96 -1.84
C PHE A 128 35.76 10.85 -2.60
N SER A 129 35.34 9.63 -2.91
CA SER A 129 34.03 9.29 -3.47
C SER A 129 33.21 8.49 -2.47
N ILE A 130 32.11 9.08 -1.99
CA ILE A 130 31.18 8.47 -1.04
C ILE A 130 29.94 7.94 -1.78
N PRO A 131 29.58 6.64 -1.66
CA PRO A 131 28.32 6.12 -2.18
C PRO A 131 27.11 6.68 -1.43
N LEU A 132 26.13 7.19 -2.19
CA LEU A 132 24.83 7.64 -1.68
C LEU A 132 23.68 6.71 -2.14
N GLY A 133 24.02 5.45 -2.41
CA GLY A 133 23.16 4.44 -3.01
C GLY A 133 23.90 3.69 -4.12
N LEU A 134 23.13 3.00 -4.97
CA LEU A 134 23.71 2.25 -6.09
C LEU A 134 24.22 3.16 -7.22
N ARG A 135 23.46 4.21 -7.53
CA ARG A 135 23.66 5.04 -8.73
C ARG A 135 24.19 6.45 -8.47
N TYR A 136 24.46 6.83 -7.22
CA TYR A 136 24.87 8.20 -6.90
C TYR A 136 26.11 8.22 -6.02
N ARG A 137 26.97 9.21 -6.26
CA ARG A 137 28.24 9.43 -5.58
C ARG A 137 28.37 10.89 -5.16
N LEU A 138 28.97 11.11 -4.00
CA LEU A 138 29.39 12.41 -3.52
C LEU A 138 30.90 12.51 -3.55
N LEU A 139 31.41 13.52 -4.25
CA LEU A 139 32.83 13.86 -4.24
C LEU A 139 33.14 14.80 -3.08
N VAL A 140 34.23 14.54 -2.39
CA VAL A 140 34.72 15.34 -1.26
C VAL A 140 36.19 15.64 -1.47
N ASP A 141 36.58 16.89 -1.23
CA ASP A 141 37.95 17.35 -1.37
C ASP A 141 38.86 16.72 -0.30
N ALA A 142 40.05 16.27 -0.69
CA ALA A 142 40.96 15.60 0.23
C ALA A 142 41.57 16.53 1.29
N ALA A 143 41.82 17.80 0.94
CA ALA A 143 42.53 18.74 1.81
C ALA A 143 41.59 19.42 2.81
N SER A 144 40.42 19.87 2.34
CA SER A 144 39.45 20.62 3.13
C SER A 144 38.34 19.77 3.72
N LEU A 145 38.20 18.51 3.29
CA LEU A 145 37.10 17.60 3.62
C LEU A 145 35.71 18.18 3.32
N LYS A 146 35.65 19.18 2.43
CA LYS A 146 34.40 19.83 2.03
C LYS A 146 33.77 19.09 0.85
N PRO A 147 32.42 19.01 0.80
CA PRO A 147 31.72 18.43 -0.34
C PRO A 147 31.97 19.25 -1.61
N LEU A 148 32.28 18.56 -2.71
CA LEU A 148 32.58 19.16 -4.01
C LEU A 148 31.40 19.06 -4.98
N LYS A 149 30.96 17.84 -5.30
CA LYS A 149 29.91 17.59 -6.30
C LYS A 149 29.10 16.34 -5.98
N PHE A 150 27.80 16.40 -6.27
CA PHE A 150 26.91 15.26 -6.31
C PHE A 150 26.72 14.79 -7.74
N LEU A 151 26.89 13.49 -8.01
CA LEU A 151 26.93 12.96 -9.36
C LEU A 151 26.18 11.62 -9.44
N SER A 152 25.56 11.36 -10.58
CA SER A 152 25.15 10.00 -10.97
C SER A 152 26.37 9.14 -11.26
N HIS A 153 26.20 7.83 -11.26
CA HIS A 153 27.26 6.87 -11.57
C HIS A 153 27.79 7.05 -13.00
N GLU A 154 26.92 7.38 -13.94
CA GLU A 154 27.29 7.65 -15.33
C GLU A 154 28.19 8.89 -15.44
N ASN A 155 27.81 10.00 -14.80
CA ASN A 155 28.63 11.21 -14.79
C ASN A 155 29.92 11.02 -13.99
N TYR A 156 29.88 10.20 -12.94
CA TYR A 156 31.05 9.84 -12.16
C TYR A 156 32.07 9.05 -13.01
N ASN A 157 31.61 8.10 -13.83
CA ASN A 157 32.49 7.30 -14.70
C ASN A 157 33.16 8.13 -15.80
N LEU A 158 32.62 9.30 -16.15
CA LEU A 158 33.28 10.24 -17.07
C LEU A 158 34.42 11.04 -16.42
N LEU A 159 34.52 11.02 -15.08
CA LEU A 159 35.48 11.82 -14.31
C LEU A 159 36.62 11.01 -13.68
N VAL A 160 36.55 9.69 -13.72
CA VAL A 160 37.46 8.78 -12.99
C VAL A 160 38.20 7.87 -13.94
#